data_AF-A0A847ZXX7-F1
#
_entry.id   AF-A0A847ZXX7-F1
#
_cell.length_a   1.000
_cell.length_b   1.000
_cell.length_c   1.000
_cell.angle_alpha   90.00
_cell.angle_beta   90.00
_cell.angle_gamma   90.00
#
_symmetry.space_group_name_H-M   'P 1'
#
loop_
_entity.id
_entity.type
_entity.pdbx_description
1 polymer ?
#
loop_
_entity_poly.entity_id
_entity_poly.type
_entity_poly.pdbx_seq_one_letter_code
_entity_poly.pdbx_strand_id
1 'polypeptide(L)'
;VWAYTITIENLGQVTAQLLARHWIITDALGHKQEVRGDGVVGEQPTLAPGESFQYTSGCPLSTPSGMMVGSYDMQAADGKCFAITVPAFSLDSPHDKRTLN
;
A
#
# COMPACT_ATOMS: atom_id res chain seq x y z
N VAL A 1 -14.81 -0.46 -8.79
CA VAL A 1 -13.93 -0.89 -7.67
C VAL A 1 -12.56 -1.16 -8.26
N TRP A 2 -11.52 -0.56 -7.68
CA TRP A 2 -10.13 -0.81 -8.08
C TRP A 2 -9.56 -1.97 -7.27
N ALA A 3 -8.67 -2.75 -7.89
CA ALA A 3 -7.82 -3.70 -7.20
C ALA A 3 -6.37 -3.28 -7.39
N TYR A 4 -5.57 -3.39 -6.33
CA TYR A 4 -4.12 -3.23 -6.38
C TYR A 4 -3.46 -4.45 -5.76
N THR A 5 -2.28 -4.80 -6.28
CA THR A 5 -1.45 -5.89 -5.77
C THR A 5 -0.14 -5.29 -5.28
N ILE A 6 0.22 -5.55 -4.03
CA ILE A 6 1.47 -5.09 -3.44
C ILE A 6 2.28 -6.31 -3.02
N THR A 7 3.56 -6.30 -3.37
CA THR A 7 4.57 -7.25 -2.88
C THR A 7 5.51 -6.52 -1.94
N ILE A 8 5.68 -7.06 -0.74
CA ILE A 8 6.61 -6.58 0.28
C ILE A 8 7.71 -7.62 0.38
N GLU A 9 8.95 -7.22 0.11
CA GLU A 9 10.12 -8.10 0.16
C GLU A 9 11.11 -7.61 1.22
N ASN A 10 11.57 -8.51 2.07
CA ASN A 10 12.59 -8.20 3.06
C ASN A 10 13.99 -8.42 2.48
N LEU A 11 14.57 -7.35 1.94
CA LEU A 11 15.96 -7.32 1.47
C LEU A 11 16.98 -7.07 2.60
N GLY A 12 16.52 -6.95 3.84
CA GLY A 12 17.34 -6.77 5.03
C GLY A 12 18.01 -8.05 5.50
N GLN A 13 18.80 -7.94 6.56
CA GLN A 13 19.51 -9.07 7.19
C GLN A 13 18.80 -9.59 8.44
N VAL A 14 17.69 -8.96 8.85
CA VAL A 14 16.92 -9.32 10.04
C VAL A 14 15.45 -9.50 9.68
N THR A 15 14.77 -10.38 10.40
CA THR A 15 13.32 -10.56 10.26
C THR A 15 12.57 -9.28 10.62
N ALA A 16 11.53 -8.96 9.86
CA ALA A 16 10.65 -7.83 10.10
C ALA A 16 9.17 -8.24 10.02
N GLN A 17 8.34 -7.65 10.87
CA GLN A 17 6.90 -7.86 10.89
C GLN A 17 6.17 -6.57 10.50
N LEU A 18 5.16 -6.69 9.63
CA LEU A 18 4.25 -5.59 9.33
C LEU A 18 3.20 -5.48 10.42
N LEU A 19 3.09 -4.32 11.04
CA LEU A 19 2.17 -4.05 12.14
C LEU A 19 0.90 -3.33 11.68
N ALA A 20 1.06 -2.25 10.90
CA ALA A 20 -0.04 -1.40 10.50
C ALA A 20 0.21 -0.77 9.13
N ARG A 21 -0.87 -0.29 8.51
CA ARG A 21 -0.86 0.43 7.23
C ARG A 21 -1.49 1.81 7.38
N HIS A 22 -0.96 2.75 6.62
CA HIS A 22 -1.53 4.08 6.46
C HIS A 22 -1.53 4.45 4.98
N TRP A 23 -2.70 4.81 4.46
CA TRP A 23 -2.91 5.17 3.07
C TRP A 23 -3.54 6.55 2.96
N ILE A 24 -3.07 7.30 1.97
CA ILE A 24 -3.67 8.54 1.48
C ILE A 24 -4.09 8.27 0.04
N ILE A 25 -5.39 8.33 -0.22
CA ILE A 25 -6.00 8.14 -1.53
C ILE A 25 -6.45 9.51 -2.01
N THR A 26 -6.03 9.93 -3.20
CA THR A 26 -6.48 11.18 -3.84
C THR A 26 -7.25 10.83 -5.10
N ASP A 27 -8.51 11.25 -5.19
CA ASP A 27 -9.35 11.04 -6.36
C ASP A 27 -9.01 12.04 -7.48
N ALA A 28 -9.60 11.85 -8.68
CA ALA A 28 -9.32 12.73 -9.84
C ALA A 28 -9.80 14.18 -9.65
N LEU A 29 -10.68 14.42 -8.68
CA LEU A 29 -11.19 15.76 -8.34
C LEU A 29 -10.35 16.41 -7.23
N GLY A 30 -9.33 15.72 -6.74
CA GLY A 30 -8.43 16.20 -5.68
C GLY A 30 -8.94 15.93 -4.26
N HIS A 31 -10.06 15.20 -4.09
CA HIS A 31 -10.51 14.82 -2.76
C HIS A 31 -9.57 13.78 -2.16
N LYS A 32 -9.23 13.98 -0.89
CA LYS A 32 -8.33 13.09 -0.14
C LYS A 32 -9.11 12.25 0.85
N GLN A 33 -8.80 10.96 0.88
CA GLN A 33 -9.27 10.02 1.89
C GLN A 33 -8.08 9.37 2.57
N GLU A 34 -8.12 9.33 3.91
CA GLU A 34 -7.11 8.68 4.73
C GLU A 34 -7.65 7.35 5.27
N VAL A 35 -6.85 6.30 5.18
CA VAL A 35 -7.20 4.96 5.69
C VAL A 35 -6.06 4.46 6.56
N ARG A 36 -6.38 4.10 7.81
CA ARG A 36 -5.44 3.50 8.77
C ARG A 36 -6.01 2.19 9.27
N GLY A 37 -5.13 1.25 9.60
CA GLY A 37 -5.55 0.02 10.28
C GLY A 37 -4.41 -0.97 10.47
N ASP A 38 -4.68 -1.98 11.29
CA ASP A 38 -3.71 -3.01 11.63
C ASP A 38 -3.52 -4.00 10.49
N GLY A 39 -2.26 -4.38 10.27
CA GLY A 39 -1.87 -5.35 9.26
C GLY A 39 -2.19 -4.92 7.83
N VAL A 40 -2.31 -5.90 6.95
CA VAL A 40 -2.82 -5.82 5.59
C VAL A 40 -3.76 -6.99 5.36
N VAL A 41 -4.91 -6.78 4.74
CA VAL A 41 -5.93 -7.83 4.48
C VAL A 41 -6.32 -8.71 5.69
N GLY A 42 -6.14 -8.20 6.92
CA GLY A 42 -6.42 -8.94 8.16
C GLY A 42 -5.22 -9.72 8.72
N GLU A 43 -4.04 -9.60 8.10
CA GLU A 43 -2.82 -10.31 8.47
C GLU A 43 -1.69 -9.34 8.86
N GLN A 44 -0.81 -9.76 9.76
CA GLN A 44 0.43 -9.08 10.13
C GLN A 44 1.62 -9.97 9.72
N PRO A 45 2.00 -9.97 8.44
CA PRO A 45 3.01 -10.89 7.93
C PRO A 45 4.37 -10.62 8.59
N THR A 46 5.06 -11.71 8.94
CA THR A 46 6.45 -11.71 9.38
C THR A 46 7.32 -12.23 8.25
N LEU A 47 8.34 -11.46 7.86
CA LEU A 47 9.21 -11.72 6.72
C LEU A 47 10.63 -11.97 7.21
N ALA A 48 11.14 -13.18 7.06
CA ALA A 48 12.56 -13.47 7.22
C ALA A 48 13.38 -12.81 6.08
N PRO A 49 14.72 -12.68 6.24
CA PRO A 49 15.58 -12.21 5.15
C PRO A 49 15.37 -12.99 3.85
N GLY A 50 15.09 -12.28 2.76
CA GLY A 50 14.82 -12.84 1.43
C GLY A 50 13.38 -13.32 1.22
N GLU A 51 12.51 -13.26 2.22
CA GLU A 51 11.10 -13.60 2.04
C GLU A 51 10.29 -12.43 1.49
N SER A 52 9.19 -12.77 0.82
CA SER A 52 8.22 -11.81 0.32
C SER A 52 6.80 -12.20 0.69
N PHE A 53 5.95 -11.20 0.84
CA PHE A 53 4.51 -11.36 1.02
C PHE A 53 3.79 -10.50 -0.01
N GLN A 54 2.86 -11.14 -0.73
CA GLN A 54 2.06 -10.50 -1.76
C GLN A 54 0.60 -10.56 -1.36
N TYR A 55 -0.11 -9.44 -1.50
CA TYR A 55 -1.53 -9.39 -1.28
C TYR A 55 -2.23 -8.51 -2.31
N THR A 56 -3.51 -8.79 -2.52
CA THR A 56 -4.40 -7.99 -3.37
C THR A 56 -5.51 -7.40 -2.51
N SER A 57 -5.76 -6.11 -2.66
CA SER A 57 -6.86 -5.44 -1.95
C SER A 57 -7.60 -4.47 -2.86
N GLY A 58 -8.77 -4.02 -2.40
CA GLY A 58 -9.65 -3.12 -3.12
C GLY A 58 -9.52 -1.69 -2.64
N CYS A 59 -9.68 -0.73 -3.55
CA CYS A 59 -9.88 0.68 -3.22
C CYS A 59 -11.20 1.17 -3.82
N PRO A 60 -12.17 1.60 -3.00
CA PRO A 60 -13.33 2.33 -3.51
C PRO A 60 -12.88 3.75 -3.89
N LEU A 61 -12.83 4.04 -5.18
CA LEU A 61 -12.75 5.41 -5.69
C LEU A 61 -14.10 5.77 -6.31
N SER A 62 -14.53 7.00 -6.04
CA SER A 62 -15.69 7.65 -6.66
C SER A 62 -15.42 8.08 -8.10
N THR A 63 -14.14 8.19 -8.50
CA THR A 63 -13.71 8.68 -9.81
C THR A 63 -13.07 7.58 -10.68
N PRO A 64 -13.02 7.77 -12.03
CA PRO A 64 -12.39 6.81 -12.95
C PRO A 64 -10.86 6.75 -12.87
N SER A 65 -10.23 7.71 -12.19
CA SER A 65 -8.81 7.68 -11.88
C SER A 65 -8.52 8.23 -10.48
N GLY A 66 -7.32 7.94 -9.96
CA GLY A 66 -6.84 8.47 -8.68
C GLY A 66 -5.38 8.11 -8.43
N MET A 67 -4.87 8.49 -7.27
CA MET A 67 -3.53 8.16 -6.80
C MET A 67 -3.57 7.62 -5.37
N MET A 68 -2.72 6.67 -5.07
CA MET A 68 -2.49 6.16 -3.73
C MET A 68 -1.04 6.37 -3.33
N VAL A 69 -0.82 6.82 -2.09
CA VAL A 69 0.49 6.89 -1.44
C VAL A 69 0.33 6.44 0.01
N GLY A 70 1.35 5.82 0.60
CA GLY A 70 1.18 5.30 1.95
C GLY A 70 2.46 4.93 2.65
N SER A 71 2.30 4.27 3.78
CA SER A 71 3.39 3.71 4.58
C SER A 71 2.93 2.49 5.35
N TYR A 72 3.88 1.62 5.68
CA TYR A 72 3.69 0.55 6.65
C TYR A 72 4.54 0.80 7.88
N ASP A 73 3.96 0.56 9.04
CA ASP A 73 4.69 0.46 10.29
C ASP A 73 5.18 -0.98 10.45
N MET A 74 6.49 -1.11 10.63
CA MET A 74 7.20 -2.38 10.71
C MET A 74 7.88 -2.50 12.07
N GLN A 75 8.11 -3.72 12.53
CA GLN A 75 8.94 -4.02 13.70
C GLN A 75 10.01 -5.05 13.32
N ALA A 76 11.27 -4.73 13.60
CA ALA A 76 12.39 -5.65 13.43
C ALA A 76 12.44 -6.67 14.58
N ALA A 77 13.17 -7.77 14.39
CA ALA A 77 13.33 -8.83 15.39
C ALA A 77 13.92 -8.36 16.73
N ASP A 78 14.64 -7.23 16.76
CA ASP A 78 15.16 -6.60 17.97
C ASP A 78 14.13 -5.71 18.69
N GLY A 79 12.89 -5.67 18.22
CA GLY A 79 11.80 -4.87 18.74
C GLY A 79 11.74 -3.42 18.24
N LYS A 80 12.73 -2.97 17.45
CA LYS A 80 12.73 -1.60 16.92
C LYS A 80 11.64 -1.43 15.86
N CYS A 81 10.84 -0.37 16.04
CA CYS A 81 9.85 0.02 15.04
C CYS A 81 10.48 0.95 13.99
N PHE A 82 10.09 0.76 12.73
CA PHE A 82 10.47 1.60 11.62
C PHE A 82 9.34 1.69 10.60
N ALA A 83 9.27 2.78 9.85
CA ALA A 83 8.28 2.95 8.79
C ALA A 83 8.91 2.73 7.41
N ILE A 84 8.20 2.07 6.51
CA ILE A 84 8.56 2.00 5.09
C ILE A 84 7.54 2.78 4.27
N THR A 85 8.01 3.56 3.31
CA THR A 85 7.15 4.37 2.44
C THR A 85 6.73 3.58 1.22
N VAL A 86 5.45 3.63 0.87
CA VAL A 86 4.96 3.21 -0.43
C VAL A 86 4.85 4.45 -1.32
N PRO A 87 5.68 4.57 -2.38
CA PRO A 87 5.61 5.68 -3.31
C PRO A 87 4.24 5.82 -3.95
N ALA A 88 3.94 7.01 -4.44
CA ALA A 88 2.66 7.26 -5.10
C ALA A 88 2.53 6.43 -6.38
N PHE A 89 1.39 5.76 -6.56
CA PHE A 89 1.03 5.04 -7.79
C PHE A 89 -0.38 5.41 -8.24
N SER A 90 -0.64 5.33 -9.55
CA SER A 90 -1.93 5.68 -10.12
C SER A 90 -2.90 4.49 -10.13
N LEU A 91 -4.17 4.80 -9.98
CA LEU A 91 -5.29 3.91 -10.21
C LEU A 91 -6.02 4.46 -11.43
N ASP A 92 -5.62 4.07 -12.65
CA ASP A 92 -6.17 4.59 -13.89
C ASP A 92 -7.07 3.57 -14.60
N SER A 93 -8.26 4.00 -15.03
CA SER A 93 -9.15 3.17 -15.83
C SER A 93 -8.61 2.88 -17.21
N PRO A 94 -8.51 1.60 -17.61
CA PRO A 94 -8.16 1.26 -18.99
C PRO A 94 -9.29 1.61 -19.97
N HIS A 95 -10.49 1.97 -19.47
CA HIS A 95 -11.66 2.26 -20.29
C HIS A 95 -11.91 3.76 -20.51
N ASP A 96 -11.19 4.65 -19.81
CA ASP A 96 -11.28 6.09 -20.07
C ASP A 96 -10.23 6.50 -21.12
N LYS A 97 -10.71 7.06 -22.23
CA LYS A 97 -9.83 7.58 -23.28
C LYS A 97 -9.15 8.84 -22.76
N ARG A 98 -7.84 8.78 -22.60
CA ARG A 98 -6.99 9.95 -22.33
C ARG A 98 -7.08 10.89 -23.54
N THR A 99 -7.94 11.90 -23.49
CA THR A 99 -7.90 13.01 -24.44
C THR A 99 -6.70 13.88 -24.07
N LEU A 100 -5.60 13.68 -24.78
CA LEU A 100 -4.47 14.61 -24.75
C LEU A 100 -4.86 15.82 -25.61
N ASN A 101 -4.88 17.01 -25.00
CA ASN A 101 -5.00 18.28 -25.70
C ASN A 101 -3.69 18.65 -26.41
#